data_AF-A0A7X6MX19-F1
#
_entry.id   AF-A0A7X6MX19-F1
#
_cell.length_a   1.000
_cell.length_b   1.000
_cell.length_c   1.000
_cell.angle_alpha   90.00
_cell.angle_beta   90.00
_cell.angle_gamma   90.00
#
_symmetry.space_group_name_H-M   'P 1'
#
loop_
_entity.id
_entity.type
_entity.pdbx_description
1 polymer ?
#
loop_
_entity_poly.entity_id
_entity_poly.type
_entity_poly.pdbx_seq_one_letter_code
_entity_poly.pdbx_strand_id
1 'polypeptide(L)'
;MTTVSESDDAPEDLYIDTVEALSRATVRRSFDPYVDIDWDAPDNVLDDNDPRWQLLTDTNPLASTDWYAEQPVQKRVDIGRWITANTFKVGIQFEMILIRGVVHYAGKLSNSDPVFRYLMHEVTDECNHIQMFQEFINRNGQDVPGMRRMSRILGPVVGFLSGYLGVLLFIGVLAGEQPVHYQQTLLLRGTQRLPPLLNRIIYIHLAEEARHITFADDHLAERIQYSGRCKRAAYAIMFPLFLRWLMGEILTPPRSFARQFQVPRQTFKAAFWRSDQSRQMLAESAADARRVADSLGLRTIWSRWIWRVLGIDGRLPRFRGEPNRLLEGSTTAQLVEMWTTMWARVTAAAIMAAVALLATPDGLRIIAVATAGACVWAMYHALQERRGGVMGNQPFEWPRLFVWVAVCVIMIPAGGLIGLALVVFTILAVAEFMPTL
;
A
#
# COMPACT_ATOMS: atom_id res chain seq x y z
N MET A 1 50.60 28.49 13.07
CA MET A 1 49.38 28.43 13.90
C MET A 1 48.22 28.38 12.93
N THR A 2 47.94 27.18 12.42
CA THR A 2 46.91 26.90 11.43
C THR A 2 45.64 26.55 12.20
N THR A 3 44.66 27.45 12.16
CA THR A 3 43.33 27.22 12.68
C THR A 3 42.61 26.23 11.77
N VAL A 4 42.48 24.99 12.24
CA VAL A 4 41.58 23.99 11.67
C VAL A 4 40.15 24.47 11.96
N SER A 5 39.36 24.57 10.90
CA SER A 5 37.95 24.93 10.93
C SER A 5 37.14 23.73 11.42
N GLU A 6 36.82 23.66 12.70
CA GLU A 6 36.02 22.60 13.36
C GLU A 6 34.52 22.59 12.99
N SER A 7 34.09 23.22 11.89
CA SER A 7 32.66 23.39 11.59
C SER A 7 32.17 22.90 10.23
N ASP A 8 33.02 22.25 9.41
CA ASP A 8 32.62 21.75 8.08
C ASP A 8 32.46 20.21 7.99
N ASP A 9 32.90 19.43 8.99
CA ASP A 9 32.91 17.95 8.94
C ASP A 9 31.69 17.28 9.62
N ALA A 10 30.80 18.04 10.25
CA ALA A 10 29.80 17.47 11.18
C ALA A 10 28.73 16.52 10.56
N PRO A 11 28.16 16.74 9.36
CA PRO A 11 27.07 15.89 8.85
C PRO A 11 27.55 14.53 8.32
N GLU A 12 28.69 14.50 7.63
CA GLU A 12 29.25 13.29 7.01
C GLU A 12 29.80 12.33 8.09
N ASP A 13 30.49 12.87 9.09
CA ASP A 13 30.98 12.10 10.24
C ASP A 13 29.83 11.45 11.03
N LEU A 14 28.72 12.18 11.24
CA LEU A 14 27.53 11.65 11.92
C LEU A 14 26.84 10.52 11.13
N TYR A 15 26.80 10.61 9.80
CA TYR A 15 26.25 9.55 8.95
C TYR A 15 27.11 8.29 9.04
N ILE A 16 28.43 8.43 8.92
CA ILE A 16 29.38 7.31 9.01
C ILE A 16 29.29 6.63 10.38
N ASP A 17 29.28 7.41 11.46
CA ASP A 17 29.11 6.90 12.83
C ASP A 17 27.81 6.08 12.98
N THR A 18 26.73 6.52 12.33
CA THR A 18 25.44 5.83 12.31
C THR A 18 25.53 4.48 11.59
N VAL A 19 26.16 4.43 10.41
CA VAL A 19 26.38 3.19 9.65
C VAL A 19 27.24 2.19 10.43
N GLU A 20 28.28 2.67 11.11
CA GLU A 20 29.09 1.80 11.96
C GLU A 20 28.33 1.31 13.19
N ALA A 21 27.52 2.16 13.81
CA ALA A 21 26.67 1.79 14.94
C ALA A 21 25.68 0.69 14.55
N LEU A 22 25.09 0.80 13.36
CA LEU A 22 24.23 -0.23 12.78
C LEU A 22 24.99 -1.54 12.54
N SER A 23 26.21 -1.47 11.99
CA SER A 23 27.08 -2.66 11.83
C SER A 23 27.39 -3.34 13.17
N ARG A 24 27.74 -2.56 14.20
CA ARG A 24 27.94 -3.07 15.57
C ARG A 24 26.66 -3.62 16.19
N ALA A 25 25.50 -3.09 15.82
CA ALA A 25 24.21 -3.58 16.29
C ALA A 25 23.88 -4.96 15.67
N THR A 26 24.09 -5.14 14.36
CA THR A 26 23.87 -6.42 13.69
C THR A 26 24.74 -7.54 14.27
N VAL A 27 26.03 -7.28 14.54
CA VAL A 27 26.90 -8.28 15.19
C VAL A 27 26.40 -8.70 16.58
N ARG A 28 25.80 -7.78 17.35
CA ARG A 28 25.29 -8.07 18.70
C ARG A 28 23.91 -8.73 18.70
N ARG A 29 23.12 -8.51 17.65
CA ARG A 29 21.72 -8.95 17.52
C ARG A 29 21.48 -9.46 16.10
N SER A 30 22.09 -10.61 15.81
CA SER A 30 21.84 -11.40 14.61
C SER A 30 21.16 -12.70 15.00
N PHE A 31 20.36 -13.24 14.09
CA PHE A 31 19.71 -14.53 14.26
C PHE A 31 20.14 -15.50 13.16
N ASP A 32 20.46 -16.73 13.54
CA ASP A 32 20.61 -17.85 12.61
C ASP A 32 19.33 -18.70 12.69
N PRO A 33 18.61 -18.89 11.56
CA PRO A 33 17.32 -19.55 11.58
C PRO A 33 17.39 -21.00 12.05
N TYR A 34 18.53 -21.69 11.92
CA TYR A 34 18.68 -23.08 12.36
C TYR A 34 19.26 -23.22 13.77
N VAL A 35 19.66 -22.11 14.40
CA VAL A 35 20.10 -22.06 15.80
C VAL A 35 19.02 -21.46 16.70
N ASP A 36 18.39 -20.38 16.25
CA ASP A 36 17.47 -19.57 17.07
C ASP A 36 16.00 -19.97 16.97
N ILE A 37 15.68 -20.92 16.09
CA ILE A 37 14.35 -21.52 15.95
C ILE A 37 14.51 -23.03 16.20
N ASP A 38 13.91 -23.51 17.29
CA ASP A 38 13.71 -24.94 17.50
C ASP A 38 12.58 -25.42 16.60
N TRP A 39 12.93 -25.70 15.35
CA TRP A 39 11.94 -26.08 14.34
C TRP A 39 11.16 -27.34 14.74
N ASP A 40 11.79 -28.28 15.44
CA ASP A 40 11.19 -29.58 15.79
C ASP A 40 10.43 -29.56 17.12
N ALA A 41 10.36 -28.41 17.79
CA ALA A 41 9.53 -28.23 18.97
C ALA A 41 8.07 -28.64 18.69
N PRO A 42 7.39 -29.38 19.58
CA PRO A 42 6.00 -29.80 19.39
C PRO A 42 5.03 -28.63 19.11
N ASP A 43 5.27 -27.48 19.73
CA ASP A 43 4.47 -26.26 19.55
C ASP A 43 4.66 -25.60 18.17
N ASN A 44 5.74 -25.93 17.46
CA ASN A 44 6.08 -25.37 16.15
C ASN A 44 5.57 -26.22 14.98
N VAL A 45 4.90 -27.33 15.25
CA VAL A 45 4.21 -28.13 14.22
C VAL A 45 3.11 -27.28 13.57
N LEU A 46 3.15 -27.17 12.25
CA LEU A 46 2.14 -26.45 11.47
C LEU A 46 0.96 -27.38 11.20
N ASP A 47 0.00 -27.44 12.12
CA ASP A 47 -1.22 -28.23 11.95
C ASP A 47 -2.12 -27.65 10.85
N ASP A 48 -2.49 -28.52 9.92
CA ASP A 48 -3.37 -28.26 8.78
C ASP A 48 -4.80 -27.87 9.18
N ASN A 49 -5.21 -28.17 10.41
CA ASN A 49 -6.54 -27.88 10.94
C ASN A 49 -6.54 -26.74 11.97
N ASP A 50 -5.39 -26.09 12.19
CA ASP A 50 -5.26 -25.05 13.20
C ASP A 50 -6.15 -23.83 12.84
N PRO A 51 -7.17 -23.49 13.66
CA PRO A 51 -8.07 -22.38 13.36
C PRO A 51 -7.38 -21.02 13.39
N ARG A 52 -6.15 -20.91 13.92
CA ARG A 52 -5.33 -19.69 13.92
C ARG A 52 -4.88 -19.26 12.52
N TRP A 53 -4.99 -20.12 11.52
CA TRP A 53 -4.70 -19.76 10.13
C TRP A 53 -5.76 -18.89 9.47
N GLN A 54 -6.97 -18.82 10.02
CA GLN A 54 -8.03 -18.02 9.42
C GLN A 54 -7.59 -16.55 9.27
N LEU A 55 -7.87 -15.97 8.11
CA LEU A 55 -7.59 -14.57 7.82
C LEU A 55 -8.36 -13.64 8.75
N LEU A 56 -7.71 -12.54 9.10
CA LEU A 56 -8.30 -11.44 9.87
C LEU A 56 -8.63 -10.25 8.96
N THR A 57 -9.67 -9.50 9.33
CA THR A 57 -10.13 -8.32 8.60
C THR A 57 -9.13 -7.17 8.65
N ASP A 58 -8.35 -7.04 9.72
CA ASP A 58 -7.34 -5.99 9.88
C ASP A 58 -6.08 -6.21 9.01
N THR A 59 -5.79 -7.45 8.65
CA THR A 59 -4.54 -7.84 7.97
C THR A 59 -4.77 -8.47 6.60
N ASN A 60 -6.01 -8.79 6.22
CA ASN A 60 -6.31 -9.30 4.89
C ASN A 60 -7.71 -8.86 4.39
N PRO A 61 -7.80 -8.06 3.32
CA PRO A 61 -9.08 -7.58 2.81
C PRO A 61 -10.07 -8.67 2.34
N LEU A 62 -9.58 -9.89 2.03
CA LEU A 62 -10.46 -11.00 1.66
C LEU A 62 -11.32 -11.45 2.85
N ALA A 63 -10.81 -11.30 4.08
CA ALA A 63 -11.52 -11.70 5.30
C ALA A 63 -12.81 -10.91 5.52
N SER A 64 -12.92 -9.70 4.95
CA SER A 64 -14.10 -8.84 5.06
C SER A 64 -15.17 -9.10 4.01
N THR A 65 -15.04 -10.16 3.20
CA THR A 65 -16.01 -10.47 2.15
C THR A 65 -17.03 -11.50 2.61
N ASP A 66 -18.29 -11.34 2.21
CA ASP A 66 -19.36 -12.33 2.48
C ASP A 66 -18.98 -13.71 1.94
N TRP A 67 -18.38 -13.73 0.74
CA TRP A 67 -17.87 -14.96 0.13
C TRP A 67 -16.91 -15.70 1.07
N TYR A 68 -15.98 -15.00 1.73
CA TYR A 68 -15.05 -15.64 2.67
C TYR A 68 -15.76 -16.12 3.94
N ALA A 69 -16.71 -15.33 4.47
CA ALA A 69 -17.50 -15.69 5.63
C ALA A 69 -18.32 -16.97 5.42
N GLU A 70 -18.85 -17.16 4.21
CA GLU A 70 -19.62 -18.35 3.79
C GLU A 70 -18.78 -19.61 3.57
N GLN A 71 -17.44 -19.51 3.49
CA GLN A 71 -16.62 -20.70 3.28
C GLN A 71 -16.56 -21.59 4.53
N PRO A 72 -16.50 -22.93 4.35
CA PRO A 72 -16.22 -23.85 5.46
C PRO A 72 -14.94 -23.49 6.19
N VAL A 73 -14.90 -23.73 7.50
CA VAL A 73 -13.73 -23.39 8.35
C VAL A 73 -12.44 -23.94 7.77
N GLN A 74 -12.42 -25.21 7.32
CA GLN A 74 -11.23 -25.80 6.74
C GLN A 74 -10.74 -25.04 5.50
N LYS A 75 -11.64 -24.62 4.61
CA LYS A 75 -11.27 -23.84 3.43
C LYS A 75 -10.70 -22.46 3.82
N ARG A 76 -11.19 -21.86 4.90
CA ARG A 76 -10.64 -20.60 5.44
C ARG A 76 -9.22 -20.79 6.01
N VAL A 77 -8.99 -21.91 6.68
CA VAL A 77 -7.66 -22.34 7.15
C VAL A 77 -6.70 -22.57 5.98
N ASP A 78 -7.12 -23.33 4.95
CA ASP A 78 -6.31 -23.61 3.76
C ASP A 78 -5.96 -22.33 3.00
N ILE A 79 -6.90 -21.40 2.87
CA ILE A 79 -6.67 -20.07 2.28
C ILE A 79 -5.59 -19.32 3.07
N GLY A 80 -5.68 -19.30 4.39
CA GLY A 80 -4.73 -18.65 5.27
C GLY A 80 -3.31 -19.21 5.15
N ARG A 81 -3.18 -20.53 5.25
CA ARG A 81 -1.92 -21.25 5.06
C ARG A 81 -1.28 -20.94 3.71
N TRP A 82 -2.09 -20.96 2.65
CA TRP A 82 -1.61 -20.69 1.30
C TRP A 82 -1.15 -19.24 1.14
N ILE A 83 -1.92 -18.26 1.64
CA ILE A 83 -1.55 -16.84 1.55
C ILE A 83 -0.25 -16.59 2.31
N THR A 84 -0.12 -17.11 3.54
CA THR A 84 1.11 -16.94 4.32
C THR A 84 2.32 -17.55 3.63
N ALA A 85 2.23 -18.79 3.10
CA ALA A 85 3.31 -19.38 2.31
C ALA A 85 3.67 -18.52 1.08
N ASN A 86 2.66 -18.04 0.34
CA ASN A 86 2.91 -17.24 -0.85
C ASN A 86 3.55 -15.89 -0.50
N THR A 87 3.17 -15.26 0.61
CA THR A 87 3.80 -14.03 1.11
C THR A 87 5.28 -14.25 1.43
N PHE A 88 5.63 -15.34 2.12
CA PHE A 88 7.03 -15.68 2.34
C PHE A 88 7.77 -16.04 1.04
N LYS A 89 7.10 -16.68 0.07
CA LYS A 89 7.72 -16.93 -1.23
C LYS A 89 7.99 -15.65 -2.02
N VAL A 90 7.12 -14.65 -1.89
CA VAL A 90 7.34 -13.31 -2.42
C VAL A 90 8.55 -12.67 -1.73
N GLY A 91 8.64 -12.76 -0.39
CA GLY A 91 9.79 -12.30 0.40
C GLY A 91 11.10 -12.89 -0.09
N ILE A 92 11.21 -14.22 -0.19
CA ILE A 92 12.38 -14.90 -0.75
C ILE A 92 12.79 -14.33 -2.12
N GLN A 93 11.82 -14.15 -3.03
CA GLN A 93 12.09 -13.65 -4.37
C GLN A 93 12.51 -12.18 -4.37
N PHE A 94 11.95 -11.38 -3.46
CA PHE A 94 12.34 -9.99 -3.24
C PHE A 94 13.78 -9.90 -2.70
N GLU A 95 14.13 -10.65 -1.65
CA GLU A 95 15.49 -10.64 -1.09
C GLU A 95 16.53 -11.08 -2.11
N MET A 96 16.22 -12.10 -2.92
CA MET A 96 17.10 -12.48 -4.02
C MET A 96 17.33 -11.33 -5.02
N ILE A 97 16.31 -10.49 -5.30
CA ILE A 97 16.45 -9.33 -6.18
C ILE A 97 17.29 -8.25 -5.50
N LEU A 98 17.06 -7.98 -4.22
CA LEU A 98 17.82 -7.01 -3.43
C LEU A 98 19.29 -7.39 -3.32
N ILE A 99 19.59 -8.62 -2.90
CA ILE A 99 20.97 -9.12 -2.78
C ILE A 99 21.74 -8.94 -4.09
N ARG A 100 21.14 -9.22 -5.25
CA ARG A 100 21.79 -8.98 -6.56
C ARG A 100 22.16 -7.52 -6.76
N GLY A 101 21.27 -6.60 -6.40
CA GLY A 101 21.51 -5.17 -6.49
C GLY A 101 22.54 -4.67 -5.49
N VAL A 102 22.42 -5.11 -4.23
CA VAL A 102 23.30 -4.72 -3.12
C VAL A 102 24.72 -5.22 -3.34
N VAL A 103 24.92 -6.49 -3.70
CA VAL A 103 26.26 -7.03 -3.99
C VAL A 103 26.92 -6.28 -5.16
N HIS A 104 26.14 -5.98 -6.21
CA HIS A 104 26.66 -5.19 -7.33
C HIS A 104 26.98 -3.74 -6.94
N TYR A 105 26.16 -3.12 -6.09
CA TYR A 105 26.41 -1.78 -5.56
C TYR A 105 27.67 -1.75 -4.67
N ALA A 106 27.77 -2.69 -3.74
CA ALA A 106 28.86 -2.82 -2.77
C ALA A 106 30.22 -3.05 -3.46
N GLY A 107 30.25 -3.80 -4.56
CA GLY A 107 31.49 -4.06 -5.32
C GLY A 107 32.17 -2.81 -5.93
N LYS A 108 31.51 -1.64 -5.87
CA LYS A 108 32.07 -0.36 -6.33
C LYS A 108 32.56 0.53 -5.20
N LEU A 109 32.33 0.14 -3.95
CA LEU A 109 32.74 0.92 -2.78
C LEU A 109 34.25 0.78 -2.57
N SER A 110 34.87 1.80 -1.98
CA SER A 110 36.31 1.80 -1.72
C SER A 110 36.68 0.85 -0.58
N ASN A 111 37.97 0.49 -0.51
CA ASN A 111 38.51 -0.17 0.67
C ASN A 111 38.22 0.69 1.92
N SER A 112 37.87 0.03 3.02
CA SER A 112 37.52 0.66 4.30
C SER A 112 36.23 1.50 4.31
N ASP A 113 35.40 1.44 3.26
CA ASP A 113 34.08 2.08 3.30
C ASP A 113 33.17 1.35 4.33
N PRO A 114 32.68 2.03 5.38
CA PRO A 114 31.85 1.41 6.41
C PRO A 114 30.49 0.95 5.86
N VAL A 115 30.02 1.56 4.76
CA VAL A 115 28.80 1.12 4.05
C VAL A 115 29.01 -0.28 3.50
N PHE A 116 30.19 -0.62 2.97
CA PHE A 116 30.47 -1.96 2.47
C PHE A 116 30.25 -3.00 3.57
N ARG A 117 30.80 -2.76 4.76
CA ARG A 117 30.66 -3.67 5.90
C ARG A 117 29.20 -3.85 6.29
N TYR A 118 28.45 -2.75 6.40
CA TYR A 118 27.03 -2.82 6.74
C TYR A 118 26.24 -3.62 5.71
N LEU A 119 26.44 -3.34 4.41
CA LEU A 119 25.73 -4.05 3.34
C LEU A 119 26.03 -5.56 3.33
N MET A 120 27.24 -5.98 3.72
CA MET A 120 27.54 -7.41 3.84
C MET A 120 26.90 -8.05 5.08
N HIS A 121 26.69 -7.28 6.14
CA HIS A 121 25.86 -7.72 7.27
C HIS A 121 24.40 -7.89 6.84
N GLU A 122 23.82 -6.89 6.16
CA GLU A 122 22.46 -6.97 5.60
C GLU A 122 22.31 -8.17 4.67
N VAL A 123 23.24 -8.40 3.73
CA VAL A 123 23.21 -9.59 2.86
C VAL A 123 23.25 -10.90 3.66
N THR A 124 23.92 -10.94 4.81
CA THR A 124 23.96 -12.11 5.68
C THR A 124 22.60 -12.34 6.35
N ASP A 125 22.02 -11.30 6.95
CA ASP A 125 20.68 -11.33 7.55
C ASP A 125 19.64 -11.75 6.48
N GLU A 126 19.73 -11.24 5.24
CA GLU A 126 18.82 -11.64 4.15
C GLU A 126 18.99 -13.09 3.67
N CYS A 127 20.21 -13.62 3.69
CA CYS A 127 20.42 -15.05 3.42
C CYS A 127 19.77 -15.92 4.49
N ASN A 128 19.77 -15.46 5.75
CA ASN A 128 19.09 -16.11 6.86
C ASN A 128 17.56 -16.01 6.70
N HIS A 129 17.02 -14.85 6.32
CA HIS A 129 15.60 -14.68 6.01
C HIS A 129 15.12 -15.63 4.90
N ILE A 130 15.88 -15.72 3.80
CA ILE A 130 15.56 -16.61 2.68
C ILE A 130 15.47 -18.07 3.15
N GLN A 131 16.44 -18.52 3.94
CA GLN A 131 16.47 -19.88 4.47
C GLN A 131 15.30 -20.13 5.43
N MET A 132 15.06 -19.20 6.36
CA MET A 132 13.95 -19.24 7.31
C MET A 132 12.59 -19.37 6.61
N PHE A 133 12.35 -18.51 5.62
CA PHE A 133 11.12 -18.52 4.84
C PHE A 133 10.98 -19.78 4.00
N GLN A 134 12.06 -20.28 3.42
CA GLN A 134 12.01 -21.50 2.62
C GLN A 134 11.70 -22.72 3.50
N GLU A 135 12.28 -22.81 4.70
CA GLU A 135 12.01 -23.90 5.63
C GLU A 135 10.57 -23.87 6.14
N PHE A 136 10.03 -22.68 6.44
CA PHE A 136 8.61 -22.56 6.74
C PHE A 136 7.73 -23.05 5.59
N ILE A 137 8.04 -22.69 4.34
CA ILE A 137 7.25 -23.11 3.17
C ILE A 137 7.31 -24.64 3.01
N ASN A 138 8.48 -25.24 3.20
CA ASN A 138 8.66 -26.70 3.15
C ASN A 138 7.73 -27.40 4.16
N ARG A 139 7.71 -26.91 5.41
CA ARG A 139 6.90 -27.46 6.50
C ARG A 139 5.41 -27.18 6.32
N ASN A 140 5.06 -26.02 5.79
CA ASN A 140 3.67 -25.69 5.47
C ASN A 140 3.13 -26.53 4.30
N GLY A 141 4.01 -27.10 3.47
CA GLY A 141 3.64 -28.03 2.39
C GLY A 141 2.86 -27.40 1.22
N GLN A 142 2.76 -26.08 1.16
CA GLN A 142 2.02 -25.38 0.11
C GLN A 142 2.91 -25.10 -1.11
N ASP A 143 2.49 -25.55 -2.29
CA ASP A 143 3.14 -25.17 -3.55
C ASP A 143 2.63 -23.80 -4.02
N VAL A 144 3.45 -22.78 -3.77
CA VAL A 144 3.13 -21.37 -4.02
C VAL A 144 4.08 -20.75 -5.04
N PRO A 145 3.56 -19.95 -6.01
CA PRO A 145 4.41 -19.37 -7.05
C PRO A 145 5.23 -18.15 -6.57
N GLY A 146 4.84 -17.50 -5.47
CA GLY A 146 5.40 -16.23 -5.02
C GLY A 146 4.91 -15.05 -5.88
N MET A 147 5.86 -14.22 -6.32
CA MET A 147 5.61 -13.07 -7.17
C MET A 147 4.89 -13.44 -8.47
N ARG A 148 4.20 -12.46 -9.05
CA ARG A 148 3.56 -12.57 -10.35
C ARG A 148 4.59 -12.96 -11.41
N ARG A 149 4.12 -13.70 -12.42
CA ARG A 149 4.96 -14.29 -13.47
C ARG A 149 5.94 -13.29 -14.09
N MET A 150 5.49 -12.06 -14.40
CA MET A 150 6.39 -11.09 -15.02
C MET A 150 7.46 -10.56 -14.08
N SER A 151 7.10 -10.34 -12.81
CA SER A 151 8.04 -9.92 -11.77
C SER A 151 9.11 -10.99 -11.52
N ARG A 152 8.77 -12.28 -11.59
CA ARG A 152 9.76 -13.37 -11.52
C ARG A 152 10.72 -13.40 -12.71
N ILE A 153 10.23 -13.10 -13.91
CA ILE A 153 11.04 -13.12 -15.13
C ILE A 153 11.96 -11.88 -15.19
N LEU A 154 11.43 -10.71 -14.88
CA LEU A 154 12.16 -9.44 -14.98
C LEU A 154 12.96 -9.11 -13.72
N GLY A 155 12.57 -9.66 -12.56
CA GLY A 155 13.19 -9.41 -11.26
C GLY A 155 14.72 -9.55 -11.26
N PRO A 156 15.30 -10.64 -11.80
CA PRO A 156 16.76 -10.77 -11.88
C PRO A 156 17.44 -9.65 -12.68
N VAL A 157 16.81 -9.20 -13.78
CA VAL A 157 17.33 -8.09 -14.60
C VAL A 157 17.22 -6.77 -13.84
N VAL A 158 16.10 -6.54 -13.16
CA VAL A 158 15.90 -5.36 -12.33
C VAL A 158 16.93 -5.30 -11.21
N GLY A 159 17.18 -6.41 -10.51
CA GLY A 159 18.20 -6.51 -9.45
C GLY A 159 19.61 -6.23 -9.97
N PHE A 160 19.96 -6.74 -11.16
CA PHE A 160 21.25 -6.41 -11.77
C PHE A 160 21.37 -4.91 -12.12
N LEU A 161 20.36 -4.34 -12.78
CA LEU A 161 20.38 -2.93 -13.19
C LEU A 161 20.32 -1.96 -12.00
N SER A 162 19.59 -2.31 -10.94
CA SER A 162 19.45 -1.47 -9.75
C SER A 162 20.81 -1.25 -9.06
N GLY A 163 21.70 -2.23 -9.08
CA GLY A 163 23.06 -2.07 -8.54
C GLY A 163 23.84 -0.90 -9.16
N TYR A 164 23.61 -0.57 -10.44
CA TYR A 164 24.19 0.61 -11.09
C TYR A 164 23.53 1.93 -10.68
N LEU A 165 22.26 1.86 -10.26
CA LEU A 165 21.39 2.98 -9.95
C LEU A 165 21.18 3.10 -8.44
N GLY A 166 22.25 3.37 -7.67
CA GLY A 166 22.25 3.30 -6.20
C GLY A 166 21.04 3.93 -5.51
N VAL A 167 20.65 5.17 -5.87
CA VAL A 167 19.46 5.82 -5.29
C VAL A 167 18.16 5.04 -5.59
N LEU A 168 18.00 4.51 -6.81
CA LEU A 168 16.83 3.72 -7.17
C LEU A 168 16.85 2.33 -6.53
N LEU A 169 18.03 1.75 -6.27
CA LEU A 169 18.18 0.53 -5.48
C LEU A 169 17.58 0.72 -4.09
N PHE A 170 18.03 1.73 -3.34
CA PHE A 170 17.55 1.96 -1.97
C PHE A 170 16.10 2.47 -1.90
N ILE A 171 15.61 3.16 -2.94
CA ILE A 171 14.16 3.37 -3.09
C ILE A 171 13.43 2.03 -3.23
N GLY A 172 13.98 1.09 -4.00
CA GLY A 172 13.43 -0.26 -4.17
C GLY A 172 13.44 -1.09 -2.88
N VAL A 173 14.52 -1.01 -2.12
CA VAL A 173 14.67 -1.60 -0.77
C VAL A 173 13.54 -1.12 0.14
N LEU A 174 13.43 0.19 0.37
CA LEU A 174 12.36 0.78 1.19
C LEU A 174 10.96 0.44 0.70
N ALA A 175 10.77 0.40 -0.63
CA ALA A 175 9.49 0.11 -1.25
C ALA A 175 9.03 -1.35 -1.04
N GLY A 176 9.94 -2.28 -0.76
CA GLY A 176 9.59 -3.66 -0.42
C GLY A 176 9.57 -3.92 1.09
N GLU A 177 10.57 -3.43 1.82
CA GLU A 177 10.70 -3.69 3.27
C GLU A 177 9.60 -3.01 4.09
N GLN A 178 9.27 -1.75 3.82
CA GLN A 178 8.33 -1.02 4.67
C GLN A 178 6.89 -1.55 4.63
N PRO A 179 6.31 -1.92 3.47
CA PRO A 179 5.00 -2.58 3.44
C PRO A 179 4.99 -3.92 4.18
N VAL A 180 6.06 -4.71 4.08
CA VAL A 180 6.20 -5.98 4.82
C VAL A 180 6.28 -5.71 6.32
N HIS A 181 7.11 -4.75 6.74
CA HIS A 181 7.24 -4.33 8.13
C HIS A 181 5.90 -3.89 8.72
N TYR A 182 5.11 -3.11 7.97
CA TYR A 182 3.76 -2.71 8.38
C TYR A 182 2.85 -3.92 8.58
N GLN A 183 2.78 -4.83 7.59
CA GLN A 183 1.92 -6.01 7.66
C GLN A 183 2.30 -6.93 8.83
N GLN A 184 3.60 -7.17 9.04
CA GLN A 184 4.12 -7.98 10.14
C GLN A 184 3.87 -7.33 11.50
N THR A 185 4.02 -6.01 11.59
CA THR A 185 3.69 -5.25 12.80
C THR A 185 2.21 -5.37 13.16
N LEU A 186 1.31 -5.32 12.17
CA LEU A 186 -0.12 -5.54 12.41
C LEU A 186 -0.39 -6.96 12.94
N LEU A 187 0.22 -7.98 12.33
CA LEU A 187 0.05 -9.38 12.77
C LEU A 187 0.50 -9.58 14.22
N LEU A 188 1.62 -8.99 14.65
CA LEU A 188 2.11 -9.09 16.03
C LEU A 188 1.31 -8.27 17.04
N ARG A 189 0.70 -7.15 16.61
CA ARG A 189 -0.16 -6.31 17.47
C ARG A 189 -1.59 -6.87 17.57
N GLY A 190 -1.97 -7.76 16.66
CA GLY A 190 -3.30 -8.36 16.60
C GLY A 190 -3.68 -9.11 17.88
N THR A 191 -4.97 -9.19 18.16
CA THR A 191 -5.51 -9.89 19.34
C THR A 191 -5.52 -11.41 19.17
N GLN A 192 -5.52 -11.90 17.93
CA GLN A 192 -5.49 -13.33 17.63
C GLN A 192 -4.07 -13.87 17.75
N ARG A 193 -3.93 -15.03 18.40
CA ARG A 193 -2.65 -15.73 18.48
C ARG A 193 -2.32 -16.34 17.13
N LEU A 194 -1.15 -16.00 16.60
CA LEU A 194 -0.55 -16.69 15.45
C LEU A 194 -0.08 -18.10 15.85
N PRO A 195 0.08 -19.02 14.88
CA PRO A 195 0.86 -20.24 15.09
C PRO A 195 2.25 -19.89 15.67
N PRO A 196 2.79 -20.65 16.66
CA PRO A 196 3.99 -20.23 17.39
C PRO A 196 5.21 -20.07 16.51
N LEU A 197 5.41 -20.99 15.57
CA LEU A 197 6.49 -20.91 14.58
C LEU A 197 6.36 -19.65 13.70
N LEU A 198 5.14 -19.34 13.22
CA LEU A 198 4.89 -18.14 12.43
C LEU A 198 5.20 -16.87 13.23
N ASN A 199 4.77 -16.82 14.49
CA ASN A 199 5.05 -15.69 15.39
C ASN A 199 6.56 -15.49 15.59
N ARG A 200 7.32 -16.57 15.79
CA ARG A 200 8.77 -16.53 15.98
C ARG A 200 9.49 -16.00 14.74
N ILE A 201 9.13 -16.50 13.55
CA ILE A 201 9.68 -16.07 12.27
C ILE A 201 9.41 -14.57 12.04
N ILE A 202 8.17 -14.13 12.22
CA ILE A 202 7.79 -12.73 12.04
C ILE A 202 8.54 -11.84 13.04
N TYR A 203 8.69 -12.29 14.30
CA TYR A 203 9.43 -11.54 15.32
C TYR A 203 10.91 -11.35 14.95
N ILE A 204 11.59 -12.42 14.52
CA ILE A 204 13.00 -12.36 14.10
C ILE A 204 13.14 -11.40 12.93
N HIS A 205 12.38 -11.62 11.86
CA HIS A 205 12.43 -10.79 10.65
C HIS A 205 12.18 -9.31 10.98
N LEU A 206 11.13 -9.00 11.75
CA LEU A 206 10.80 -7.62 12.10
C LEU A 206 11.93 -6.91 12.89
N ALA A 207 12.66 -7.64 13.73
CA ALA A 207 13.75 -7.10 14.53
C ALA A 207 15.01 -6.80 13.70
N GLU A 208 15.27 -7.58 12.66
CA GLU A 208 16.40 -7.39 11.73
C GLU A 208 16.07 -6.31 10.69
N GLU A 209 14.90 -6.38 10.05
CA GLU A 209 14.39 -5.40 9.09
C GLU A 209 14.33 -3.97 9.63
N ALA A 210 14.08 -3.80 10.93
CA ALA A 210 14.10 -2.48 11.54
C ALA A 210 15.45 -1.77 11.36
N ARG A 211 16.56 -2.51 11.30
CA ARG A 211 17.90 -1.97 11.03
C ARG A 211 18.06 -1.66 9.54
N HIS A 212 17.67 -2.58 8.64
CA HIS A 212 17.78 -2.40 7.19
C HIS A 212 17.04 -1.15 6.72
N ILE A 213 15.78 -0.98 7.17
CA ILE A 213 14.99 0.22 6.89
C ILE A 213 15.63 1.48 7.48
N THR A 214 16.31 1.40 8.64
CA THR A 214 17.02 2.55 9.23
C THR A 214 18.20 2.96 8.35
N PHE A 215 19.05 2.00 7.99
CA PHE A 215 20.15 2.26 7.08
C PHE A 215 19.67 2.83 5.74
N ALA A 216 18.65 2.23 5.13
CA ALA A 216 18.15 2.67 3.83
C ALA A 216 17.55 4.09 3.87
N ASP A 217 16.89 4.49 4.96
CA ASP A 217 16.39 5.86 5.18
C ASP A 217 17.57 6.86 5.22
N ASP A 218 18.56 6.60 6.07
CA ASP A 218 19.73 7.46 6.27
C ASP A 218 20.61 7.52 5.02
N HIS A 219 20.90 6.37 4.40
CA HIS A 219 21.68 6.28 3.16
C HIS A 219 20.98 7.01 2.01
N LEU A 220 19.65 6.92 1.92
CA LEU A 220 18.92 7.62 0.86
C LEU A 220 18.93 9.13 1.07
N ALA A 221 18.80 9.61 2.32
CA ALA A 221 18.95 11.02 2.66
C ALA A 221 20.33 11.55 2.26
N GLU A 222 21.38 10.80 2.64
CA GLU A 222 22.77 11.12 2.32
C GLU A 222 23.03 11.17 0.81
N ARG A 223 22.49 10.23 0.03
CA ARG A 223 22.73 10.21 -1.43
C ARG A 223 21.88 11.21 -2.21
N ILE A 224 20.68 11.53 -1.73
CA ILE A 224 19.74 12.40 -2.44
C ILE A 224 20.16 13.88 -2.37
N GLN A 225 20.89 14.30 -1.33
CA GLN A 225 21.34 15.70 -1.22
C GLN A 225 22.28 16.11 -2.38
N TYR A 226 23.08 15.16 -2.88
CA TYR A 226 24.00 15.38 -4.01
C TYR A 226 23.33 15.20 -5.38
N SER A 227 22.02 14.93 -5.43
CA SER A 227 21.31 14.67 -6.69
C SER A 227 20.81 15.97 -7.34
N GLY A 228 21.20 16.19 -8.60
CA GLY A 228 20.68 17.30 -9.40
C GLY A 228 19.17 17.24 -9.66
N ARG A 229 18.58 18.37 -10.04
CA ARG A 229 17.11 18.55 -10.17
C ARG A 229 16.42 17.52 -11.07
N CYS A 230 17.05 17.14 -12.19
CA CYS A 230 16.50 16.13 -13.11
C CYS A 230 16.43 14.74 -12.48
N LYS A 231 17.49 14.33 -11.77
CA LYS A 231 17.51 13.04 -11.05
C LYS A 231 16.46 13.04 -9.93
N ARG A 232 16.38 14.12 -9.15
CA ARG A 232 15.34 14.27 -8.10
C ARG A 232 13.92 14.19 -8.67
N ALA A 233 13.67 14.83 -9.81
CA ALA A 233 12.37 14.73 -10.50
C ALA A 233 12.08 13.29 -10.95
N ALA A 234 13.07 12.57 -11.47
CA ALA A 234 12.92 11.16 -11.81
C ALA A 234 12.63 10.31 -10.56
N TYR A 235 13.33 10.52 -9.44
CA TYR A 235 13.09 9.80 -8.19
C TYR A 235 11.70 10.08 -7.61
N ALA A 236 11.22 11.32 -7.69
CA ALA A 236 9.88 11.72 -7.29
C ALA A 236 8.76 11.00 -8.08
N ILE A 237 9.06 10.56 -9.30
CA ILE A 237 8.15 9.75 -10.13
C ILE A 237 8.34 8.26 -9.83
N MET A 238 9.59 7.78 -9.81
CA MET A 238 9.90 6.35 -9.70
C MET A 238 9.56 5.77 -8.32
N PHE A 239 9.73 6.54 -7.24
CA PHE A 239 9.45 6.07 -5.88
C PHE A 239 8.00 5.58 -5.73
N PRO A 240 6.96 6.42 -5.93
CA PRO A 240 5.58 5.94 -5.78
C PRO A 240 5.22 4.81 -6.75
N LEU A 241 5.83 4.75 -7.95
CA LEU A 241 5.61 3.67 -8.90
C LEU A 241 6.18 2.33 -8.41
N PHE A 242 7.41 2.32 -7.92
CA PHE A 242 8.04 1.14 -7.34
C PHE A 242 7.31 0.66 -6.09
N LEU A 243 6.98 1.58 -5.19
CA LEU A 243 6.18 1.29 -4.00
C LEU A 243 4.84 0.66 -4.38
N ARG A 244 4.08 1.27 -5.29
CA ARG A 244 2.78 0.73 -5.69
C ARG A 244 2.89 -0.64 -6.36
N TRP A 245 3.94 -0.87 -7.14
CA TRP A 245 4.20 -2.14 -7.80
C TRP A 245 4.52 -3.24 -6.77
N LEU A 246 5.49 -3.01 -5.89
CA LEU A 246 5.91 -3.98 -4.86
C LEU A 246 4.79 -4.28 -3.86
N MET A 247 4.04 -3.26 -3.40
CA MET A 247 2.84 -3.48 -2.58
C MET A 247 1.83 -4.40 -3.27
N GLY A 248 1.70 -4.31 -4.60
CA GLY A 248 0.83 -5.20 -5.37
C GLY A 248 1.33 -6.65 -5.49
N GLU A 249 2.63 -6.89 -5.30
CA GLU A 249 3.22 -8.23 -5.19
C GLU A 249 3.07 -8.78 -3.77
N ILE A 250 3.28 -7.94 -2.76
CA ILE A 250 3.29 -8.32 -1.33
C ILE A 250 1.86 -8.52 -0.79
N LEU A 251 0.99 -7.52 -0.98
CA LEU A 251 -0.33 -7.46 -0.33
C LEU A 251 -1.44 -8.15 -1.11
N THR A 252 -1.17 -8.60 -2.35
CA THR A 252 -2.20 -9.16 -3.23
C THR A 252 -1.78 -10.50 -3.80
N PRO A 253 -2.51 -11.59 -3.48
CA PRO A 253 -2.24 -12.90 -4.04
C PRO A 253 -2.26 -12.91 -5.58
N PRO A 254 -1.46 -13.77 -6.24
CA PRO A 254 -1.48 -13.90 -7.69
C PRO A 254 -2.79 -14.51 -8.20
N ARG A 255 -3.13 -14.34 -9.48
CA ARG A 255 -4.37 -14.90 -10.06
C ARG A 255 -4.46 -16.43 -10.01
N SER A 256 -3.35 -17.14 -9.79
CA SER A 256 -3.37 -18.59 -9.50
C SER A 256 -4.12 -18.90 -8.21
N PHE A 257 -3.96 -18.10 -7.16
CA PHE A 257 -4.71 -18.23 -5.90
C PHE A 257 -6.22 -18.20 -6.15
N ALA A 258 -6.70 -17.16 -6.85
CA ALA A 258 -8.12 -16.99 -7.12
C ALA A 258 -8.70 -18.17 -7.93
N ARG A 259 -7.89 -18.78 -8.82
CA ARG A 259 -8.29 -19.98 -9.57
C ARG A 259 -8.32 -21.22 -8.69
N GLN A 260 -7.32 -21.42 -7.83
CA GLN A 260 -7.20 -22.57 -6.95
C GLN A 260 -8.33 -22.63 -5.93
N PHE A 261 -8.63 -21.51 -5.26
CA PHE A 261 -9.68 -21.43 -4.24
C PHE A 261 -11.07 -21.06 -4.79
N GLN A 262 -11.16 -20.92 -6.13
CA GLN A 262 -12.39 -20.55 -6.83
C GLN A 262 -13.00 -19.24 -6.33
N VAL A 263 -12.15 -18.25 -6.04
CA VAL A 263 -12.57 -16.91 -5.62
C VAL A 263 -13.20 -16.22 -6.83
N PRO A 264 -14.48 -15.79 -6.78
CA PRO A 264 -15.10 -15.08 -7.87
C PRO A 264 -14.32 -13.82 -8.23
N ARG A 265 -14.19 -13.53 -9.53
CA ARG A 265 -13.42 -12.36 -10.01
C ARG A 265 -13.94 -11.05 -9.42
N GLN A 266 -15.25 -10.95 -9.19
CA GLN A 266 -15.87 -9.78 -8.58
C GLN A 266 -15.44 -9.63 -7.12
N THR A 267 -15.54 -10.69 -6.32
CA THR A 267 -15.06 -10.76 -4.92
C THR A 267 -13.57 -10.40 -4.84
N PHE A 268 -12.74 -11.00 -5.68
CA PHE A 268 -11.30 -10.74 -5.67
C PHE A 268 -10.96 -9.28 -5.98
N LYS A 269 -11.66 -8.67 -6.95
CA LYS A 269 -11.52 -7.23 -7.24
C LYS A 269 -12.08 -6.35 -6.12
N ALA A 270 -13.19 -6.74 -5.52
CA ALA A 270 -13.81 -6.04 -4.40
C ALA A 270 -12.85 -5.99 -3.21
N ALA A 271 -12.35 -7.16 -2.80
CA ALA A 271 -11.43 -7.34 -1.69
C ALA A 271 -10.14 -6.52 -1.85
N PHE A 272 -9.44 -6.60 -2.99
CA PHE A 272 -8.08 -6.05 -3.06
C PHE A 272 -7.93 -4.71 -3.80
N TRP A 273 -9.00 -4.18 -4.43
CA TRP A 273 -8.89 -2.93 -5.21
C TRP A 273 -10.06 -1.95 -5.06
N ARG A 274 -11.27 -2.41 -4.70
CA ARG A 274 -12.47 -1.57 -4.81
C ARG A 274 -13.09 -1.20 -3.48
N SER A 275 -12.97 -2.02 -2.44
CA SER A 275 -13.51 -1.69 -1.12
C SER A 275 -12.73 -0.54 -0.49
N ASP A 276 -13.42 0.28 0.30
CA ASP A 276 -12.77 1.41 0.98
C ASP A 276 -11.73 0.92 1.98
N GLN A 277 -12.01 -0.19 2.68
CA GLN A 277 -11.04 -0.87 3.53
C GLN A 277 -9.76 -1.26 2.77
N SER A 278 -9.86 -1.78 1.54
CA SER A 278 -8.68 -2.15 0.75
C SER A 278 -7.84 -0.95 0.34
N ARG A 279 -8.50 0.16 -0.02
CA ARG A 279 -7.84 1.43 -0.38
C ARG A 279 -7.15 2.04 0.83
N GLN A 280 -7.81 1.98 1.97
CA GLN A 280 -7.30 2.45 3.24
C GLN A 280 -6.11 1.61 3.72
N MET A 281 -6.23 0.28 3.71
CA MET A 281 -5.12 -0.60 4.07
C MET A 281 -3.90 -0.40 3.16
N LEU A 282 -4.13 -0.21 1.86
CA LEU A 282 -3.07 0.14 0.91
C LEU A 282 -2.43 1.50 1.27
N ALA A 283 -3.23 2.53 1.55
CA ALA A 283 -2.71 3.83 1.94
C ALA A 283 -1.94 3.79 3.27
N GLU A 284 -2.39 3.03 4.27
CA GLU A 284 -1.71 2.89 5.55
C GLU A 284 -0.42 2.07 5.43
N SER A 285 -0.41 1.02 4.61
CA SER A 285 0.81 0.25 4.32
C SER A 285 1.90 1.08 3.63
N ALA A 286 1.53 2.19 2.98
CA ALA A 286 2.45 3.13 2.35
C ALA A 286 2.87 4.30 3.27
N ALA A 287 2.38 4.38 4.50
CA ALA A 287 2.52 5.56 5.36
C ALA A 287 3.98 5.92 5.67
N ASP A 288 4.79 4.93 6.05
CA ASP A 288 6.21 5.18 6.37
C ASP A 288 7.03 5.52 5.12
N ALA A 289 6.76 4.86 3.99
CA ALA A 289 7.41 5.18 2.71
C ALA A 289 7.06 6.59 2.22
N ARG A 290 5.80 6.98 2.44
CA ARG A 290 5.31 8.33 2.16
C ARG A 290 6.02 9.35 3.05
N ARG A 291 6.24 9.06 4.34
CA ARG A 291 7.01 9.93 5.26
C ARG A 291 8.43 10.11 4.78
N VAL A 292 9.11 9.02 4.40
CA VAL A 292 10.48 9.08 3.87
C VAL A 292 10.52 9.92 2.60
N ALA A 293 9.66 9.64 1.61
CA ALA A 293 9.60 10.43 0.38
C ALA A 293 9.31 11.93 0.61
N ASP A 294 8.51 12.26 1.63
CA ASP A 294 8.24 13.64 2.06
C ASP A 294 9.50 14.30 2.64
N SER A 295 10.16 13.64 3.59
CA SER A 295 11.38 14.13 4.24
C SER A 295 12.55 14.34 3.26
N LEU A 296 12.65 13.52 2.21
CA LEU A 296 13.65 13.63 1.15
C LEU A 296 13.34 14.75 0.14
N GLY A 297 12.18 15.40 0.26
CA GLY A 297 11.69 16.39 -0.69
C GLY A 297 11.34 15.79 -2.05
N LEU A 298 11.02 14.49 -2.11
CA LEU A 298 10.56 13.80 -3.32
C LEU A 298 9.04 13.88 -3.48
N ARG A 299 8.29 14.16 -2.39
CA ARG A 299 6.83 14.34 -2.40
C ARG A 299 6.42 15.82 -2.49
N THR A 300 6.79 16.44 -3.60
CA THR A 300 6.39 17.80 -4.00
C THR A 300 4.90 17.94 -4.36
N ILE A 301 4.41 19.17 -4.57
CA ILE A 301 3.01 19.46 -4.90
C ILE A 301 2.51 18.67 -6.12
N TRP A 302 3.34 18.54 -7.16
CA TRP A 302 2.98 17.81 -8.38
C TRP A 302 3.14 16.30 -8.23
N SER A 303 4.22 15.82 -7.62
CA SER A 303 4.43 14.37 -7.45
C SER A 303 3.37 13.75 -6.54
N ARG A 304 2.82 14.50 -5.57
CA ARG A 304 1.65 14.09 -4.77
C ARG A 304 0.46 13.61 -5.61
N TRP A 305 0.26 14.15 -6.81
CA TRP A 305 -0.79 13.66 -7.71
C TRP A 305 -0.55 12.21 -8.12
N ILE A 306 0.70 11.80 -8.33
CA ILE A 306 1.06 10.41 -8.64
C ILE A 306 0.67 9.51 -7.48
N TRP A 307 1.01 9.90 -6.24
CA TRP A 307 0.62 9.15 -5.03
C TRP A 307 -0.90 8.97 -4.93
N ARG A 308 -1.68 10.03 -5.22
CA ARG A 308 -3.16 9.98 -5.20
C ARG A 308 -3.71 9.06 -6.27
N VAL A 309 -3.23 9.19 -7.50
CA VAL A 309 -3.67 8.34 -8.63
C VAL A 309 -3.37 6.87 -8.37
N LEU A 310 -2.24 6.57 -7.71
CA LEU A 310 -1.85 5.20 -7.35
C LEU A 310 -2.59 4.67 -6.11
N GLY A 311 -3.38 5.50 -5.42
CA GLY A 311 -4.13 5.13 -4.22
C GLY A 311 -3.25 4.91 -2.98
N ILE A 312 -2.07 5.54 -2.96
CA ILE A 312 -1.08 5.43 -1.88
C ILE A 312 -0.78 6.80 -1.25
N ASP A 313 -1.63 7.80 -1.48
CA ASP A 313 -1.63 9.06 -0.72
C ASP A 313 -2.42 8.89 0.59
N GLY A 314 -2.17 9.76 1.58
CA GLY A 314 -2.85 9.69 2.88
C GLY A 314 -2.09 10.42 3.99
N ARG A 315 -2.41 10.06 5.24
CA ARG A 315 -1.81 10.62 6.47
C ARG A 315 -0.28 10.49 6.45
N LEU A 316 0.42 11.49 6.95
CA LEU A 316 1.85 11.39 7.24
C LEU A 316 2.05 10.97 8.71
N PRO A 317 2.72 9.83 8.97
CA PRO A 317 3.05 9.45 10.33
C PRO A 317 4.16 10.36 10.90
N ARG A 318 4.09 10.62 12.21
CA ARG A 318 5.07 11.44 12.95
C ARG A 318 6.40 10.72 13.15
N PHE A 319 6.34 9.40 13.34
CA PHE A 319 7.48 8.53 13.49
C PHE A 319 7.16 7.17 12.84
N ARG A 320 8.20 6.37 12.56
CA ARG A 320 8.08 5.06 11.92
C ARG A 320 7.17 4.13 12.73
N GLY A 321 6.20 3.49 12.08
CA GLY A 321 5.28 2.55 12.72
C GLY A 321 4.23 3.19 13.65
N GLU A 322 3.99 4.51 13.56
CA GLU A 322 2.93 5.20 14.30
C GLU A 322 1.55 4.60 13.95
N PRO A 323 0.85 3.97 14.91
CA PRO A 323 -0.47 3.40 14.65
C PRO A 323 -1.48 4.49 14.26
N ASN A 324 -2.34 4.21 13.27
CA ASN A 324 -3.43 5.09 12.93
C ASN A 324 -4.66 4.82 13.81
N ARG A 325 -4.63 5.36 15.03
CA ARG A 325 -5.69 5.19 16.04
C ARG A 325 -7.05 5.79 15.65
N LEU A 326 -7.10 6.66 14.63
CA LEU A 326 -8.38 7.18 14.11
C LEU A 326 -9.18 6.10 13.39
N LEU A 327 -8.53 5.02 12.97
CA LEU A 327 -9.15 3.90 12.26
C LEU A 327 -9.46 2.71 13.18
N GLU A 328 -8.84 2.67 14.36
CA GLU A 328 -9.15 1.71 15.43
C GLU A 328 -10.51 2.01 16.11
N GLY A 329 -11.09 3.21 15.88
CA GLY A 329 -12.45 3.60 16.30
C GLY A 329 -13.37 3.82 15.11
N SER A 330 -13.88 2.73 14.52
CA SER A 330 -14.52 2.66 13.20
C SER A 330 -15.90 3.34 13.04
N THR A 331 -16.18 4.45 13.70
CA THR A 331 -17.47 5.17 13.50
C THR A 331 -17.29 6.67 13.34
N THR A 332 -16.44 7.33 14.12
CA THR A 332 -16.38 8.79 14.11
C THR A 332 -15.51 9.37 12.98
N ALA A 333 -14.39 8.72 12.63
CA ALA A 333 -13.51 9.20 11.55
C ALA A 333 -14.13 9.05 10.16
N GLN A 334 -14.82 7.93 9.89
CA GLN A 334 -15.59 7.72 8.66
C GLN A 334 -16.70 8.76 8.51
N LEU A 335 -17.39 9.10 9.61
CA LEU A 335 -18.37 10.18 9.61
C LEU A 335 -17.69 11.50 9.28
N VAL A 336 -16.60 11.90 9.93
CA VAL A 336 -15.95 13.20 9.65
C VAL A 336 -15.47 13.34 8.20
N GLU A 337 -14.91 12.27 7.61
CA GLU A 337 -14.46 12.29 6.21
C GLU A 337 -15.64 12.33 5.21
N MET A 338 -16.72 11.61 5.51
CA MET A 338 -17.97 11.69 4.76
C MET A 338 -18.59 13.09 4.87
N TRP A 339 -18.62 13.67 6.08
CA TRP A 339 -19.14 15.01 6.34
C TRP A 339 -18.33 16.10 5.63
N THR A 340 -17.00 16.03 5.61
CA THR A 340 -16.16 17.01 4.90
C THR A 340 -16.32 16.91 3.37
N THR A 341 -16.41 15.70 2.84
CA THR A 341 -16.66 15.46 1.41
C THR A 341 -18.05 15.93 0.99
N MET A 342 -19.07 15.66 1.82
CA MET A 342 -20.44 16.12 1.64
C MET A 342 -20.50 17.65 1.62
N TRP A 343 -19.91 18.33 2.60
CA TRP A 343 -19.89 19.80 2.65
C TRP A 343 -19.18 20.40 1.45
N ALA A 344 -18.02 19.87 1.03
CA ALA A 344 -17.31 20.38 -0.15
C ALA A 344 -18.16 20.31 -1.43
N ARG A 345 -18.94 19.24 -1.61
CA ARG A 345 -19.82 19.06 -2.78
C ARG A 345 -21.07 19.93 -2.70
N VAL A 346 -21.68 20.06 -1.53
CA VAL A 346 -22.79 20.99 -1.29
C VAL A 346 -22.36 22.43 -1.55
N THR A 347 -21.17 22.82 -1.09
CA THR A 347 -20.59 24.14 -1.37
C THR A 347 -20.33 24.33 -2.87
N ALA A 348 -19.81 23.33 -3.58
CA ALA A 348 -19.61 23.42 -5.03
C ALA A 348 -20.95 23.60 -5.78
N ALA A 349 -22.01 22.87 -5.40
CA ALA A 349 -23.34 23.04 -5.97
C ALA A 349 -23.91 24.44 -5.68
N ALA A 350 -23.73 24.95 -4.45
CA ALA A 350 -24.16 26.31 -4.08
C ALA A 350 -23.41 27.40 -4.85
N ILE A 351 -22.09 27.26 -5.03
CA ILE A 351 -21.28 28.17 -5.85
C ILE A 351 -21.80 28.18 -7.29
N MET A 352 -22.05 27.00 -7.87
CA MET A 352 -22.56 26.91 -9.24
C MET A 352 -23.97 27.48 -9.39
N ALA A 353 -24.83 27.35 -8.38
CA ALA A 353 -26.15 27.98 -8.37
C ALA A 353 -26.03 29.52 -8.32
N ALA A 354 -25.10 30.04 -7.51
CA ALA A 354 -24.80 31.48 -7.49
C ALA A 354 -24.24 31.97 -8.84
N VAL A 355 -23.34 31.21 -9.47
CA VAL A 355 -22.85 31.51 -10.83
C VAL A 355 -24.00 31.53 -11.84
N ALA A 356 -24.92 30.56 -11.78
CA ALA A 356 -26.06 30.52 -12.69
C ALA A 356 -26.96 31.76 -12.52
N LEU A 357 -27.22 32.20 -11.28
CA LEU A 357 -28.03 33.40 -11.00
C LEU A 357 -27.35 34.71 -11.43
N LEU A 358 -26.03 34.80 -11.30
CA LEU A 358 -25.28 36.04 -11.57
C LEU A 358 -24.84 36.17 -13.03
N ALA A 359 -24.51 35.05 -13.69
CA ALA A 359 -23.95 35.05 -15.03
C ALA A 359 -24.98 34.86 -16.14
N THR A 360 -26.24 34.54 -15.81
CA THR A 360 -27.29 34.28 -16.81
C THR A 360 -28.64 34.91 -16.43
N PRO A 361 -29.37 35.51 -17.38
CA PRO A 361 -30.69 36.08 -17.13
C PRO A 361 -31.76 35.01 -16.80
N ASP A 362 -31.53 33.75 -17.18
CA ASP A 362 -32.40 32.60 -16.91
C ASP A 362 -31.96 31.75 -15.70
N GLY A 363 -31.11 32.28 -14.81
CA GLY A 363 -30.47 31.49 -13.73
C GLY A 363 -31.44 30.69 -12.84
N LEU A 364 -32.62 31.22 -12.54
CA LEU A 364 -33.67 30.51 -11.80
C LEU A 364 -34.20 29.28 -12.55
N ARG A 365 -34.34 29.37 -13.88
CA ARG A 365 -34.78 28.26 -14.73
C ARG A 365 -33.70 27.19 -14.80
N ILE A 366 -32.42 27.59 -14.88
CA ILE A 366 -31.28 26.68 -14.86
C ILE A 366 -31.24 25.88 -13.56
N ILE A 367 -31.41 26.53 -12.41
CA ILE A 367 -31.45 25.86 -11.09
C ILE A 367 -32.64 24.89 -11.00
N ALA A 368 -33.84 25.33 -11.41
CA ALA A 368 -35.04 24.49 -11.34
C ALA A 368 -34.90 23.22 -12.19
N VAL A 369 -34.38 23.38 -13.41
CA VAL A 369 -34.16 22.28 -14.35
C VAL A 369 -33.03 21.37 -13.87
N ALA A 370 -31.99 21.91 -13.24
CA ALA A 370 -30.91 21.12 -12.65
C ALA A 370 -31.36 20.28 -11.45
N THR A 371 -32.14 20.87 -10.55
CA THR A 371 -32.74 20.17 -9.40
C THR A 371 -33.69 19.07 -9.87
N ALA A 372 -34.52 19.34 -10.88
CA ALA A 372 -35.39 18.33 -11.47
C ALA A 372 -34.59 17.15 -12.07
N GLY A 373 -33.49 17.43 -12.76
CA GLY A 373 -32.57 16.41 -13.29
C GLY A 373 -31.95 15.55 -12.18
N ALA A 374 -31.51 16.19 -11.08
CA ALA A 374 -30.98 15.47 -9.91
C ALA A 374 -32.05 14.61 -9.22
N CYS A 375 -33.30 15.09 -9.10
CA CYS A 375 -34.41 14.33 -8.56
C CYS A 375 -34.78 13.12 -9.43
N VAL A 376 -34.78 13.26 -10.76
CA VAL A 376 -35.03 12.13 -11.70
C VAL A 376 -33.93 11.07 -11.55
N TRP A 377 -32.68 11.51 -11.45
CA TRP A 377 -31.55 10.61 -11.25
C TRP A 377 -31.62 9.88 -9.90
N ALA A 378 -31.93 10.61 -8.81
CA ALA A 378 -32.11 10.04 -7.47
C ALA A 378 -33.28 9.03 -7.43
N MET A 379 -34.42 9.38 -8.04
CA MET A 379 -35.60 8.52 -8.10
C MET A 379 -35.32 7.22 -8.86
N TYR A 380 -34.59 7.30 -9.98
CA TYR A 380 -34.16 6.10 -10.72
C TYR A 380 -33.34 5.15 -9.83
N HIS A 381 -32.38 5.69 -9.07
CA HIS A 381 -31.55 4.88 -8.19
C HIS A 381 -32.31 4.30 -6.99
N ALA A 382 -33.20 5.08 -6.35
CA ALA A 382 -34.06 4.59 -5.28
C ALA A 382 -35.03 3.49 -5.73
N LEU A 383 -35.55 3.56 -6.97
CA LEU A 383 -36.40 2.53 -7.56
C LEU A 383 -35.62 1.25 -7.92
N GLN A 384 -34.38 1.39 -8.37
CA GLN A 384 -33.51 0.27 -8.71
C GLN A 384 -33.08 -0.52 -7.46
N GLU A 385 -32.82 0.19 -6.37
CA GLU A 385 -32.51 -0.40 -5.07
C GLU A 385 -33.68 -1.25 -4.54
N ARG A 386 -34.92 -0.73 -4.59
CA ARG A 386 -36.13 -1.47 -4.18
C ARG A 386 -36.37 -2.75 -4.99
N ARG A 387 -35.76 -2.87 -6.17
CA ARG A 387 -35.82 -4.07 -7.03
C ARG A 387 -34.69 -5.07 -6.77
N GLY A 388 -33.89 -4.87 -5.72
CA GLY A 388 -32.81 -5.78 -5.31
C GLY A 388 -31.49 -5.58 -6.07
N GLY A 389 -31.30 -4.43 -6.74
CA GLY A 389 -30.04 -4.09 -7.36
C GLY A 389 -29.01 -3.62 -6.33
N VAL A 390 -28.16 -4.52 -5.82
CA VAL A 390 -27.01 -4.14 -4.99
C VAL A 390 -26.05 -3.30 -5.82
N MET A 391 -25.85 -2.04 -5.41
CA MET A 391 -25.01 -1.06 -6.10
C MET A 391 -23.56 -1.18 -5.65
N GLY A 392 -22.83 -2.05 -6.35
CA GLY A 392 -21.38 -2.16 -6.26
C GLY A 392 -20.87 -3.11 -7.33
N ASN A 393 -20.46 -2.59 -8.49
CA ASN A 393 -19.92 -3.32 -9.66
C ASN A 393 -20.88 -4.04 -10.62
N GLN A 394 -21.97 -3.40 -11.06
CA GLN A 394 -22.66 -3.87 -12.27
C GLN A 394 -21.83 -3.55 -13.54
N PRO A 395 -21.89 -4.36 -14.62
CA PRO A 395 -21.42 -3.97 -15.94
C PRO A 395 -22.18 -2.73 -16.45
N PHE A 396 -21.67 -2.07 -17.49
CA PHE A 396 -22.29 -0.88 -18.09
C PHE A 396 -23.79 -1.08 -18.32
N GLU A 397 -24.62 -0.33 -17.59
CA GLU A 397 -26.07 -0.41 -17.69
C GLU A 397 -26.58 0.64 -18.68
N TRP A 398 -27.09 0.16 -19.82
CA TRP A 398 -27.74 1.02 -20.82
C TRP A 398 -28.81 1.95 -20.21
N PRO A 399 -29.69 1.49 -19.30
CA PRO A 399 -30.69 2.38 -18.68
C PRO A 399 -30.06 3.55 -17.90
N ARG A 400 -28.97 3.30 -17.17
CA ARG A 400 -28.24 4.34 -16.43
C ARG A 400 -27.62 5.36 -17.38
N LEU A 401 -27.03 4.92 -18.49
CA LEU A 401 -26.53 5.82 -19.52
C LEU A 401 -27.67 6.64 -20.14
N PHE A 402 -28.81 6.01 -20.47
CA PHE A 402 -29.95 6.71 -21.06
C PHE A 402 -30.53 7.77 -20.12
N VAL A 403 -30.67 7.48 -18.83
CA VAL A 403 -31.10 8.47 -17.83
C VAL A 403 -30.09 9.62 -17.75
N TRP A 404 -28.79 9.31 -17.73
CA TRP A 404 -27.74 10.32 -17.67
C TRP A 404 -27.71 11.21 -18.94
N VAL A 405 -27.77 10.59 -20.13
CA VAL A 405 -27.83 11.30 -21.42
C VAL A 405 -29.11 12.13 -21.50
N ALA A 406 -30.26 11.63 -21.07
CA ALA A 406 -31.51 12.40 -21.04
C ALA A 406 -31.40 13.63 -20.14
N VAL A 407 -30.87 13.47 -18.92
CA VAL A 407 -30.61 14.58 -18.01
C VAL A 407 -29.66 15.61 -18.63
N CYS A 408 -28.57 15.17 -19.26
CA CYS A 408 -27.62 16.06 -19.93
C CYS A 408 -28.23 16.77 -21.14
N VAL A 409 -28.99 16.07 -21.99
CA VAL A 409 -29.63 16.63 -23.20
C VAL A 409 -30.69 17.68 -22.82
N ILE A 410 -31.43 17.47 -21.73
CA ILE A 410 -32.39 18.46 -21.21
C ILE A 410 -31.67 19.72 -20.68
N MET A 411 -30.41 19.60 -20.22
CA MET A 411 -29.63 20.77 -19.75
C MET A 411 -29.08 21.66 -20.86
N ILE A 412 -28.78 21.09 -22.03
CA ILE A 412 -28.17 21.81 -23.15
C ILE A 412 -28.98 23.07 -23.55
N PRO A 413 -30.31 23.00 -23.79
CA PRO A 413 -31.10 24.17 -24.15
C PRO A 413 -31.43 25.09 -22.96
N ALA A 414 -31.30 24.61 -21.72
CA ALA A 414 -31.67 25.39 -20.53
C ALA A 414 -30.54 26.29 -20.01
N GLY A 415 -29.28 25.86 -20.08
CA GLY A 415 -28.17 26.60 -19.47
C GLY A 415 -26.77 26.28 -20.01
N GLY A 416 -26.66 25.55 -21.12
CA GLY A 416 -25.38 25.18 -21.73
C GLY A 416 -24.41 24.50 -20.75
N LEU A 417 -23.13 24.86 -20.80
CA LEU A 417 -22.09 24.30 -19.93
C LEU A 417 -22.30 24.62 -18.44
N ILE A 418 -22.87 25.78 -18.11
CA ILE A 418 -23.14 26.19 -16.72
C ILE A 418 -24.25 25.31 -16.12
N GLY A 419 -25.32 25.06 -16.86
CA GLY A 419 -26.39 24.15 -16.45
C GLY A 419 -25.93 22.70 -16.32
N LEU A 420 -25.08 22.22 -17.23
CA LEU A 420 -24.50 20.89 -17.17
C LEU A 420 -23.61 20.70 -15.92
N ALA A 421 -22.74 21.65 -15.64
CA ALA A 421 -21.89 21.62 -14.45
C ALA A 421 -22.73 21.66 -13.16
N LEU A 422 -23.74 22.53 -13.10
CA LEU A 422 -24.65 22.61 -11.95
C LEU A 422 -25.37 21.27 -11.70
N VAL A 423 -25.91 20.62 -12.73
CA VAL A 423 -26.53 19.29 -12.59
C VAL A 423 -25.56 18.25 -12.05
N VAL A 424 -24.34 18.21 -12.57
CA VAL A 424 -23.34 17.24 -12.12
C VAL A 424 -23.01 17.44 -10.64
N PHE A 425 -22.79 18.69 -10.20
CA PHE A 425 -22.51 18.96 -8.79
C PHE A 425 -23.72 18.71 -7.88
N THR A 426 -24.94 19.03 -8.33
CA THR A 426 -26.17 18.73 -7.57
C THR A 426 -26.40 17.22 -7.45
N ILE A 427 -26.17 16.45 -8.52
CA ILE A 427 -26.21 14.97 -8.47
C ILE A 427 -25.18 14.42 -7.48
N LEU A 428 -23.93 14.92 -7.54
CA LEU A 428 -22.86 14.49 -6.63
C LEU A 428 -23.12 14.85 -5.16
N ALA A 429 -23.85 15.94 -4.92
CA ALA A 429 -24.27 16.34 -3.57
C ALA A 429 -25.43 15.47 -3.06
N VAL A 430 -26.41 15.18 -3.93
CA VAL A 430 -27.58 14.36 -3.60
C VAL A 430 -27.20 12.87 -3.41
N ALA A 431 -26.21 12.38 -4.16
CA ALA A 431 -25.73 11.00 -4.05
C ALA A 431 -25.21 10.64 -2.66
N GLU A 432 -24.62 11.59 -1.92
CA GLU A 432 -24.10 11.34 -0.56
C GLU A 432 -25.20 11.18 0.51
N PHE A 433 -26.42 11.67 0.25
CA PHE A 433 -27.57 11.50 1.14
C PHE A 433 -28.34 10.19 0.87
N MET A 434 -27.90 9.43 -0.12
CA MET A 434 -28.40 8.11 -0.45
C MET A 434 -27.26 7.11 -0.19
N PRO A 435 -27.22 6.44 0.98
CA PRO A 435 -26.08 5.63 1.43
C PRO A 435 -25.75 4.41 0.56
N THR A 436 -26.48 4.18 -0.53
CA THR A 436 -26.41 3.00 -1.41
C THR A 436 -26.20 3.37 -2.89
N LEU A 437 -25.71 4.58 -3.18
CA LEU A 437 -25.51 5.11 -4.54
C LEU A 437 -24.07 5.05 -5.06
#